data_AF-A0A1M5RAG9-F1
#
_entry.id   AF-A0A1M5RAG9-F1
#
_cell.length_a   1.000
_cell.length_b   1.000
_cell.length_c   1.000
_cell.angle_alpha   90.00
_cell.angle_beta   90.00
_cell.angle_gamma   90.00
#
_symmetry.space_group_name_H-M   'P 1'
#
loop_
_entity.id
_entity.type
_entity.pdbx_description
1 polymer ?
#
loop_
_entity_poly.entity_id
_entity_poly.type
_entity_poly.pdbx_seq_one_letter_code
_entity_poly.pdbx_strand_id
1 'polypeptide(L)' 'MDLDTRKVIFIRDFLKLESEKAISQFEKLLKKETKMDSELKPMSITDFQKRIDDSMSDSKNGRLTESDKLISEIEKWS' A
#
# COMPACT_ATOMS: atom_id res chain seq x y z
N MET A 1 10.93 22.73 -22.91
CA MET A 1 11.77 22.34 -21.74
C MET A 1 11.66 20.84 -21.58
N ASP A 2 12.79 20.15 -21.63
CA ASP A 2 12.85 18.71 -21.41
C ASP A 2 12.58 18.34 -19.94
N LEU A 3 12.09 17.13 -19.69
CA LEU A 3 11.74 16.64 -18.36
C LEU A 3 12.95 16.68 -17.43
N ASP A 4 14.12 16.33 -17.94
CA ASP A 4 15.35 16.29 -17.13
C ASP A 4 15.83 17.69 -16.80
N THR A 5 15.62 18.66 -17.70
CA THR A 5 15.86 20.08 -17.41
C THR A 5 14.94 20.58 -16.28
N ARG A 6 13.66 20.19 -16.29
CA ARG A 6 12.71 20.56 -15.23
C ARG A 6 13.08 19.95 -13.87
N LYS A 7 13.54 18.69 -13.84
CA LYS A 7 14.00 18.04 -12.60
C LYS A 7 15.19 18.77 -11.98
N VAL A 8 16.18 19.15 -12.79
CA VAL A 8 17.38 19.86 -12.31
C VAL A 8 17.03 21.22 -11.73
N ILE A 9 16.14 21.97 -12.38
CA ILE A 9 15.67 23.28 -11.86
C ILE A 9 14.93 23.09 -10.53
N PHE A 10 14.04 22.10 -10.46
CA PHE A 10 13.28 21.80 -9.25
C PHE A 10 14.18 21.47 -8.04
N ILE A 11 15.23 20.66 -8.24
CA ILE A 11 16.19 20.33 -7.17
C ILE A 11 16.94 21.59 -6.71
N ARG A 12 17.34 22.46 -7.65
CA ARG A 12 18.05 23.71 -7.32
C ARG A 12 17.18 24.66 -6.50
N ASP A 13 15.90 24.75 -6.79
CA ASP A 13 14.98 25.60 -6.03
C ASP A 13 14.58 24.97 -4.70
N PHE A 14 14.53 23.64 -4.63
CA PHE A 14 14.35 22.91 -3.37
C PHE A 14 15.52 23.13 -2.40
N LEU A 15 16.76 23.18 -2.89
CA LEU A 15 17.94 23.43 -2.04
C LEU A 15 17.97 24.85 -1.44
N LYS A 16 17.26 25.81 -2.03
CA LYS A 16 17.12 27.19 -1.49
C LYS A 16 16.00 27.30 -0.46
N LEU A 17 15.19 26.26 -0.30
CA LEU A 17 14.04 26.27 0.59
C LEU A 17 14.50 26.01 2.02
N GLU A 18 14.45 27.02 2.88
CA GLU A 18 14.82 26.89 4.30
C GLU A 18 13.62 26.62 5.23
N SER A 19 12.40 26.61 4.68
CA SER A 19 11.18 26.39 5.47
C SER A 19 10.95 24.90 5.73
N GLU A 20 11.19 24.46 6.96
CA GLU A 20 10.97 23.09 7.42
C GLU A 20 9.52 22.61 7.20
N LYS A 21 8.53 23.49 7.38
CA LYS A 21 7.12 23.20 7.12
C LYS A 21 6.86 22.88 5.65
N ALA A 22 7.47 23.63 4.74
CA ALA A 22 7.32 23.41 3.31
C ALA A 22 8.03 22.13 2.87
N ILE A 23 9.26 21.88 3.37
CA ILE A 23 10.01 20.64 3.13
C ILE A 23 9.17 19.42 3.54
N SER A 24 8.60 19.43 4.75
CA SER A 24 7.78 18.31 5.25
C SER A 24 6.55 18.03 4.38
N GLN A 25 5.92 19.07 3.82
CA GLN A 25 4.79 18.88 2.90
C GLN A 25 5.23 18.28 1.56
N PHE A 26 6.36 18.74 1.01
CA PHE A 26 6.92 18.18 -0.22
C PHE A 26 7.36 16.73 -0.06
N GLU A 27 7.96 16.35 1.06
CA GLU A 27 8.32 14.96 1.34
C GLU A 27 7.09 14.05 1.39
N LYS A 28 5.99 14.51 2.00
CA LYS A 28 4.73 13.76 2.04
C LYS A 28 4.13 13.58 0.65
N LEU A 29 4.14 14.64 -0.16
CA LEU A 29 3.68 14.59 -1.55
C LEU A 29 4.56 13.65 -2.38
N LEU A 30 5.87 13.77 -2.26
CA LEU A 30 6.82 12.95 -3.01
C LEU A 30 6.68 11.47 -2.64
N LYS A 31 6.53 11.15 -1.34
CA LYS A 31 6.21 9.80 -0.88
C LYS A 31 4.88 9.29 -1.43
N LYS A 32 3.85 10.13 -1.51
CA LYS A 32 2.53 9.73 -2.04
C LYS A 32 2.59 9.39 -3.53
N GLU A 33 3.28 10.22 -4.31
CA GLU A 33 3.39 10.05 -5.76
C GLU A 33 4.40 8.94 -6.13
N THR A 34 5.44 8.71 -5.31
CA THR A 34 6.40 7.60 -5.51
C THR A 34 5.94 6.27 -4.91
N LYS A 35 5.02 6.27 -3.93
CA LYS A 35 4.33 5.07 -3.44
C LYS A 35 3.20 4.60 -4.36
N MET A 36 3.10 5.12 -5.59
CA MET A 36 2.25 4.51 -6.60
C MET A 36 2.78 3.08 -6.87
N ASP A 37 1.94 2.09 -6.57
CA ASP A 37 2.02 0.67 -6.97
C ASP A 37 3.14 -0.23 -6.43
N SER A 38 4.07 0.25 -5.59
CA SER A 38 5.17 -0.61 -5.13
C SER A 38 4.79 -1.59 -4.00
N GLU A 39 3.78 -1.26 -3.20
CA GLU A 39 3.38 -2.07 -2.03
C GLU A 39 2.33 -3.13 -2.37
N LEU A 40 1.57 -2.95 -3.46
CA LEU A 40 0.58 -3.93 -3.93
C LEU A 40 1.16 -4.70 -5.11
N LYS A 41 2.02 -5.68 -4.82
CA LYS A 41 2.45 -6.63 -5.84
C LYS A 41 1.25 -7.47 -6.28
N PRO A 42 1.03 -7.67 -7.59
CA PRO A 42 0.00 -8.60 -8.06
C PRO A 42 0.28 -9.98 -7.50
N MET A 43 -0.76 -10.65 -7.00
CA MET A 43 -0.67 -12.03 -6.55
C MET A 43 -0.20 -12.91 -7.71
N SER A 44 0.75 -13.82 -7.45
CA SER A 44 1.16 -14.78 -8.47
C SER A 44 0.06 -15.81 -8.72
N ILE A 45 0.03 -16.41 -9.91
CA ILE A 45 -0.93 -17.48 -10.24
C ILE A 45 -0.76 -18.67 -9.28
N THR A 46 0.48 -18.96 -8.85
CA THR A 46 0.77 -20.01 -7.87
C THR A 46 0.21 -19.70 -6.49
N ASP A 47 0.31 -18.44 -6.03
CA ASP A 47 -0.27 -18.02 -4.74
C ASP A 47 -1.80 -18.06 -4.79
N PHE A 48 -2.38 -17.68 -5.93
CA PHE A 48 -3.82 -17.77 -6.15
C PHE A 48 -4.31 -19.21 -6.10
N GLN A 49 -3.65 -20.12 -6.80
CA GLN A 49 -4.00 -21.53 -6.79
C GLN A 49 -3.87 -22.15 -5.38
N LYS A 50 -2.77 -21.84 -4.68
CA LYS A 50 -2.57 -22.28 -3.29
C LYS A 50 -3.70 -21.80 -2.39
N ARG A 51 -4.12 -20.55 -2.51
CA ARG A 51 -5.22 -19.98 -1.72
C ARG A 51 -6.56 -20.68 -1.98
N ILE A 52 -6.81 -21.11 -3.22
CA ILE A 52 -8.00 -21.91 -3.55
C ILE A 52 -7.94 -23.26 -2.84
N ASP A 53 -6.81 -23.96 -2.93
CA ASP A 53 -6.64 -25.28 -2.32
C ASP A 53 -6.79 -25.22 -0.79
N ASP A 54 -6.19 -24.21 -0.16
CA ASP A 54 -6.30 -23.95 1.27
C ASP A 54 -7.77 -23.69 1.67
N SER A 55 -8.48 -22.83 0.92
CA SER A 55 -9.90 -22.52 1.18
C SER A 55 -10.79 -23.76 1.03
N MET A 56 -10.53 -24.60 0.04
CA MET A 56 -11.27 -25.84 -0.18
C MET A 56 -11.00 -26.87 0.93
N SER A 57 -9.77 -26.94 1.42
CA SER A 57 -9.39 -27.79 2.56
C SER A 57 -10.09 -27.31 3.84
N ASP A 58 -10.08 -26.01 4.12
CA ASP A 58 -10.73 -25.45 5.31
C ASP A 58 -12.24 -25.66 5.29
N SER A 59 -12.88 -25.54 4.11
CA SER A 59 -14.30 -25.89 3.92
C SER A 59 -14.57 -27.36 4.22
N LYS A 60 -13.77 -28.29 3.66
CA LYS A 60 -13.89 -29.73 3.90
C LYS A 60 -13.68 -30.11 5.37
N ASN A 61 -12.77 -29.42 6.04
CA ASN A 61 -12.42 -29.67 7.44
C ASN A 61 -13.34 -28.92 8.43
N GLY A 62 -14.39 -28.24 7.94
CA GLY A 62 -15.34 -27.52 8.79
C GLY A 62 -14.75 -26.30 9.50
N ARG A 63 -13.62 -25.76 9.01
CA ARG A 63 -12.98 -24.55 9.53
C ARG A 63 -13.63 -23.29 8.96
N LEU A 64 -14.95 -23.27 8.97
CA LEU A 64 -15.76 -22.15 8.54
C LEU A 64 -16.29 -21.42 9.77
N THR A 65 -16.39 -20.10 9.65
CA THR A 65 -16.95 -19.25 10.71
C THR A 65 -18.15 -18.52 10.13
N GLU A 66 -19.25 -18.52 10.88
CA GLU A 66 -20.43 -17.75 10.52
C GLU A 66 -20.13 -16.25 10.55
N SER A 67 -20.73 -15.50 9.63
CA SER A 67 -20.46 -14.07 9.48
C SER A 67 -20.77 -13.28 10.75
N ASP A 68 -21.88 -13.59 11.42
CA ASP A 68 -22.29 -12.92 12.66
C ASP A 68 -21.28 -13.15 13.79
N LYS A 69 -20.76 -14.37 13.90
CA LYS A 69 -19.72 -14.72 14.86
C LYS A 69 -18.43 -13.96 14.58
N LEU A 70 -18.00 -13.89 13.32
CA LEU A 70 -16.81 -13.15 12.93
C LEU A 70 -16.93 -11.65 13.25
N ILE A 71 -18.08 -11.03 12.97
CA ILE A 71 -18.34 -9.62 13.28
C ILE A 71 -18.24 -9.38 14.78
N SER A 72 -18.85 -10.26 15.59
CA SER A 72 -18.80 -10.17 17.05
C SER A 72 -17.40 -10.33 17.65
N GLU A 73 -16.48 -11.02 16.96
CA GLU A 73 -15.08 -11.13 17.36
C GLU A 73 -14.30 -9.87 17.03
N ILE A 74 -14.53 -9.28 15.85
CA ILE A 74 -13.88 -8.03 15.41
C ILE A 74 -14.21 -6.87 16.35
N GLU A 75 -15.47 -6.77 16.79
CA GLU A 75 -15.91 -5.72 17.72
C GLU A 75 -15.19 -5.75 19.08
N LYS A 76 -14.61 -6.89 19.47
CA LYS A 76 -13.86 -7.06 20.74
C LYS A 76 -12.39 -6.65 20.63
N TRP A 77 -11.90 -6.28 19.46
CA TRP A 77 -10.49 -5.93 19.24
C TRP A 77 -10.17 -4.45 19.49
N SER A 78 -11.16 -3.63 19.88
CA SER A 78 -10.97 -2.24 20.32
C SER A 78 -10.45 -2.15 21.75
#